data_AF-A0A521TSJ8-F1
#
_entry.id   AF-A0A521TSJ8-F1
#
_cell.length_a   1.000
_cell.length_b   1.000
_cell.length_c   1.000
_cell.angle_alpha   90.00
_cell.angle_beta   90.00
_cell.angle_gamma   90.00
#
_symmetry.space_group_name_H-M   'P 1'
#
loop_
_entity.id
_entity.type
_entity.pdbx_description
1 polymer ?
#
loop_
_entity_poly.entity_id
_entity_poly.type
_entity_poly.pdbx_seq_one_letter_code
_entity_poly.pdbx_strand_id
1 'polypeptide(L)'
;MGFAARTIGEIRRGESRYLASAIISGATLGLALDSYTGARLAPIALVASFVLAWTLDRRRAYVVALAALILASVVTVSPLALHFAGHPGDLTTHTWDTSFLNPANPGGGTISAAARGVTATVVSFVWRGDPNAGENLPGRALLDPLGALGLLVGIVATIASLGRQRRRKSGAWLAAGFVAIWFAVMTFPMALALPVPAFVRISGAIVPLTIIVGAGWATLARRVAPSSMTVGIVLLGLGSATWTAYDYFIVWGNTYAYRGAMVDKAEAAAVAVSAPETRVFLAPLWARDFGVEFLARRRPPETFATGAGAIVPTGAGSALYLFPGEDSAAADRIGALLPGPTKPEPILTARDPSAPLLWILRLATIPATPTPRWTLENGIGLLDATLDRSGVAPEATTRWLAVRRPTVEYTIFVQARIGDRVVGQRDGPPLDGSVPTTRWQTGDIAIDRRRIEPRPGESLAGAKVYVGMYESTSGRRSRALDVGGAPSTTDEIVLE
;
A
#
# COMPACT_ATOMS: atom_id res chain seq x y z
N MET A 1 -14.46 2.11 -23.61
CA MET A 1 -14.20 3.35 -24.39
C MET A 1 -14.22 3.13 -25.90
N GLY A 2 -13.41 2.22 -26.48
CA GLY A 2 -13.40 1.99 -27.94
C GLY A 2 -14.78 1.61 -28.53
N PHE A 3 -15.50 0.67 -27.90
CA PHE A 3 -16.86 0.31 -28.32
C PHE A 3 -17.88 1.46 -28.18
N ALA A 4 -17.72 2.36 -27.22
CA ALA A 4 -18.54 3.56 -27.11
C ALA A 4 -18.30 4.54 -28.28
N ALA A 5 -17.04 4.79 -28.63
CA ALA A 5 -16.70 5.60 -29.81
C ALA A 5 -17.28 4.98 -31.10
N ARG A 6 -17.18 3.65 -31.23
CA ARG A 6 -17.80 2.90 -32.32
C ARG A 6 -19.32 3.08 -32.34
N THR A 7 -19.98 2.90 -31.20
CA THR A 7 -21.44 3.10 -31.03
C THR A 7 -21.87 4.49 -31.51
N ILE A 8 -21.17 5.54 -31.08
CA ILE A 8 -21.46 6.92 -31.50
C ILE A 8 -21.31 7.06 -33.03
N GLY A 9 -20.26 6.48 -33.61
CA GLY A 9 -20.05 6.47 -35.06
C GLY A 9 -21.13 5.71 -35.84
N GLU A 10 -21.56 4.56 -35.34
CA GLU A 10 -22.61 3.71 -35.95
C GLU A 10 -23.96 4.43 -35.94
N ILE A 11 -24.34 5.04 -34.81
CA ILE A 11 -25.57 5.86 -34.71
C ILE A 11 -25.55 6.99 -35.73
N ARG A 12 -24.40 7.67 -35.88
CA ARG A 12 -24.27 8.78 -36.81
C ARG A 12 -24.39 8.33 -38.27
N ARG A 13 -23.81 7.17 -38.61
CA ARG A 13 -23.92 6.55 -39.94
C ARG A 13 -25.29 5.90 -40.19
N GLY A 14 -26.17 5.83 -39.19
CA GLY A 14 -27.50 5.23 -39.33
C GLY A 14 -27.47 3.69 -39.34
N GLU A 15 -26.41 3.09 -38.80
CA GLU A 15 -26.24 1.64 -38.78
C GLU A 15 -27.05 1.02 -37.63
N SER A 16 -27.73 -0.11 -37.87
CA SER A 16 -28.58 -0.77 -36.88
C SER A 16 -27.80 -1.51 -35.78
N ARG A 17 -26.53 -1.85 -36.01
CA ARG A 17 -25.68 -2.61 -35.08
C ARG A 17 -25.23 -1.84 -33.83
N TYR A 18 -25.60 -0.57 -33.69
CA TYR A 18 -25.15 0.28 -32.58
C TYR A 18 -25.53 -0.26 -31.19
N LEU A 19 -26.66 -0.97 -31.06
CA LEU A 19 -27.04 -1.59 -29.78
C LEU A 19 -26.04 -2.66 -29.35
N ALA A 20 -25.55 -3.49 -30.27
CA ALA A 20 -24.57 -4.51 -29.94
C ALA A 20 -23.27 -3.87 -29.44
N SER A 21 -22.78 -2.84 -30.13
CA SER A 21 -21.61 -2.06 -29.70
C SER A 21 -21.84 -1.39 -28.33
N ALA A 22 -23.04 -0.88 -28.06
CA ALA A 22 -23.38 -0.26 -26.79
C ALA A 22 -23.39 -1.27 -25.63
N ILE A 23 -23.99 -2.44 -25.84
CA ILE A 23 -24.04 -3.54 -24.87
C ILE A 23 -22.63 -4.04 -24.56
N ILE A 24 -21.81 -4.29 -25.59
CA ILE A 24 -20.41 -4.70 -25.38
C ILE A 24 -19.62 -3.62 -24.65
N SER A 25 -19.84 -2.34 -24.99
CA SER A 25 -19.24 -1.23 -24.25
C SER A 25 -19.67 -1.17 -22.79
N GLY A 26 -20.92 -1.54 -22.48
CA GLY A 26 -21.44 -1.58 -21.12
C GLY A 26 -20.90 -2.75 -20.33
N ALA A 27 -20.92 -3.96 -20.91
CA ALA A 27 -20.35 -5.14 -20.28
C ALA A 27 -18.86 -4.96 -19.95
N THR A 28 -18.08 -4.44 -20.90
CA THR A 28 -16.65 -4.13 -20.67
C THR A 28 -16.43 -3.02 -19.65
N LEU A 29 -17.33 -2.03 -19.54
CA LEU A 29 -17.28 -1.05 -18.46
C LEU A 29 -17.53 -1.72 -17.10
N GLY A 30 -18.52 -2.59 -17.00
CA GLY A 30 -18.83 -3.33 -15.77
C GLY A 30 -17.65 -4.19 -15.30
N LEU A 31 -16.99 -4.91 -16.21
CA LEU A 31 -15.75 -5.65 -15.91
C LEU A 31 -14.60 -4.73 -15.47
N ALA A 32 -14.45 -3.56 -16.10
CA ALA A 32 -13.40 -2.62 -15.72
C ALA A 32 -13.59 -2.04 -14.32
N LEU A 33 -14.85 -1.82 -13.91
CA LEU A 33 -15.20 -1.37 -12.55
C LEU A 33 -14.84 -2.40 -11.48
N ASP A 34 -14.80 -3.68 -11.84
CA ASP A 34 -14.37 -4.78 -10.98
C ASP A 34 -12.84 -4.88 -10.88
N SER A 35 -12.13 -4.68 -11.99
CA SER A 35 -10.68 -4.93 -12.05
C SER A 35 -9.80 -3.76 -11.59
N TYR A 36 -10.28 -2.50 -11.62
CA TYR A 36 -9.43 -1.33 -11.41
C TYR A 36 -10.15 -0.15 -10.78
N THR A 37 -9.67 0.32 -9.63
CA THR A 37 -10.29 1.41 -8.85
C THR A 37 -10.41 2.71 -9.67
N GLY A 38 -9.43 3.05 -10.50
CA GLY A 38 -9.49 4.25 -11.35
C GLY A 38 -10.58 4.19 -12.43
N ALA A 39 -11.07 3.00 -12.78
CA ALA A 39 -12.18 2.84 -13.74
C ALA A 39 -13.50 3.43 -13.23
N ARG A 40 -13.62 3.73 -11.92
CA ARG A 40 -14.80 4.36 -11.32
C ARG A 40 -15.11 5.74 -11.91
N LEU A 41 -14.16 6.40 -12.57
CA LEU A 41 -14.40 7.65 -13.33
C LEU A 41 -14.79 7.43 -14.81
N ALA A 42 -14.68 6.19 -15.33
CA ALA A 42 -15.10 5.85 -16.69
C ALA A 42 -16.56 6.15 -17.01
N PRO A 43 -17.53 5.89 -16.11
CA PRO A 43 -18.93 6.23 -16.36
C PRO A 43 -19.12 7.72 -16.66
N ILE A 44 -18.39 8.61 -15.98
CA ILE A 44 -18.48 10.06 -16.18
C ILE A 44 -18.05 10.43 -17.61
N ALA A 45 -16.90 9.91 -18.07
CA ALA A 45 -16.40 10.17 -19.42
C ALA A 45 -17.36 9.64 -20.50
N LEU A 46 -17.95 8.46 -20.30
CA LEU A 46 -18.91 7.87 -21.23
C LEU A 46 -20.21 8.65 -21.27
N VAL A 47 -20.83 8.93 -20.12
CA VAL A 47 -22.07 9.70 -20.04
C VAL A 47 -21.86 11.08 -20.66
N ALA A 48 -20.79 11.80 -20.31
CA ALA A 48 -20.49 13.11 -20.89
C ALA A 48 -20.32 13.04 -22.42
N SER A 49 -19.70 11.97 -22.94
CA SER A 49 -19.54 11.76 -24.38
C SER A 49 -20.86 11.49 -25.12
N PHE A 50 -21.75 10.66 -24.54
CA PHE A 50 -23.08 10.41 -25.12
C PHE A 50 -24.01 11.62 -24.99
N VAL A 51 -23.93 12.36 -23.89
CA VAL A 51 -24.64 13.64 -23.71
C VAL A 51 -24.16 14.66 -24.74
N LEU A 52 -22.84 14.78 -24.94
CA LEU A 52 -22.28 15.59 -26.02
C LEU A 52 -22.89 15.15 -27.35
N ALA A 53 -22.75 13.88 -27.76
CA ALA A 53 -23.30 13.39 -29.02
C ALA A 53 -24.81 13.67 -29.19
N TRP A 54 -25.60 13.44 -28.14
CA TRP A 54 -27.04 13.69 -28.14
C TRP A 54 -27.38 15.18 -28.27
N THR A 55 -26.72 16.07 -27.54
CA THR A 55 -27.01 17.51 -27.59
C THR A 55 -26.83 18.11 -28.98
N LEU A 56 -26.01 17.47 -29.81
CA LEU A 56 -25.56 17.97 -31.11
C LEU A 56 -26.36 17.38 -32.27
N ASP A 57 -26.56 16.07 -32.25
CA ASP A 57 -27.27 15.36 -33.32
C ASP A 57 -28.76 15.19 -33.00
N ARG A 58 -29.15 15.34 -31.72
CA ARG A 58 -30.53 15.20 -31.19
C ARG A 58 -31.21 13.87 -31.53
N ARG A 59 -30.44 12.82 -31.86
CA ARG A 59 -30.97 11.49 -32.17
C ARG A 59 -31.32 10.71 -30.90
N ARG A 60 -32.55 10.19 -30.84
CA ARG A 60 -33.01 9.30 -29.75
C ARG A 60 -32.13 8.05 -29.57
N ALA A 61 -31.50 7.59 -30.65
CA ALA A 61 -30.58 6.45 -30.64
C ALA A 61 -29.43 6.59 -29.62
N TYR A 62 -28.93 7.81 -29.37
CA TYR A 62 -27.89 8.03 -28.34
C TYR A 62 -28.39 7.74 -26.92
N VAL A 63 -29.64 8.11 -26.61
CA VAL A 63 -30.26 7.83 -25.31
C VAL A 63 -30.50 6.33 -25.15
N VAL A 64 -31.01 5.67 -26.19
CA VAL A 64 -31.23 4.22 -26.21
C VAL A 64 -29.90 3.47 -26.02
N ALA A 65 -28.86 3.88 -26.75
CA ALA A 65 -27.53 3.28 -26.63
C ALA A 65 -26.91 3.51 -25.24
N LEU A 66 -27.05 4.70 -24.67
CA LEU A 66 -26.57 4.98 -23.32
C LEU A 66 -27.31 4.13 -22.27
N ALA A 67 -28.63 3.97 -22.40
CA ALA A 67 -29.41 3.11 -21.53
C ALA A 67 -28.98 1.64 -21.65
N ALA A 68 -28.77 1.13 -22.86
CA ALA A 68 -28.28 -0.22 -23.10
C ALA A 68 -26.88 -0.44 -22.51
N LEU A 69 -25.99 0.55 -22.66
CA LEU A 69 -24.65 0.54 -22.06
C LEU A 69 -24.72 0.49 -20.53
N ILE A 70 -25.52 1.37 -19.91
CA ILE A 70 -25.69 1.42 -18.45
C ILE A 70 -26.26 0.09 -17.96
N LEU A 71 -27.31 -0.43 -18.59
CA LEU A 71 -27.93 -1.70 -18.20
C LEU A 71 -26.91 -2.85 -18.27
N ALA A 72 -26.18 -2.98 -19.38
CA ALA A 72 -25.15 -4.00 -19.52
C ALA A 72 -24.04 -3.84 -18.46
N SER A 73 -23.61 -2.60 -18.17
CA SER A 73 -22.63 -2.35 -17.11
C SER A 73 -23.13 -2.73 -15.72
N VAL A 74 -24.39 -2.43 -15.41
CA VAL A 74 -25.03 -2.79 -14.13
C VAL A 74 -25.12 -4.30 -13.97
N VAL A 75 -25.57 -5.00 -15.02
CA VAL A 75 -25.64 -6.47 -15.02
C VAL A 75 -24.26 -7.06 -14.77
N THR A 76 -23.23 -6.58 -15.46
CA THR A 76 -21.88 -7.13 -15.33
C THR A 76 -21.20 -6.81 -13.99
N VAL A 77 -21.43 -5.62 -13.41
CA VAL A 77 -20.87 -5.27 -12.08
C VAL A 77 -21.72 -5.79 -10.91
N SER A 78 -22.91 -6.35 -11.18
CA SER A 78 -23.87 -6.73 -10.14
C SER A 78 -23.32 -7.70 -9.08
N PRO A 79 -22.48 -8.72 -9.39
CA PRO A 79 -21.96 -9.61 -8.35
C PRO A 79 -21.13 -8.84 -7.30
N LEU A 80 -20.27 -7.93 -7.77
CA LEU A 80 -19.47 -7.07 -6.90
C LEU A 80 -20.34 -6.06 -6.14
N ALA A 81 -21.35 -5.48 -6.80
CA ALA A 81 -22.27 -4.55 -6.16
C ALA A 81 -23.07 -5.22 -5.02
N LEU A 82 -23.47 -6.48 -5.19
CA LEU A 82 -24.12 -7.28 -4.16
C LEU A 82 -23.18 -7.58 -2.99
N HIS A 83 -21.89 -7.87 -3.26
CA HIS A 83 -20.88 -8.03 -2.20
C HIS A 83 -20.75 -6.75 -1.36
N PHE A 84 -20.63 -5.59 -2.02
CA PHE A 84 -20.52 -4.30 -1.32
C PHE A 84 -21.78 -3.90 -0.54
N ALA A 85 -22.95 -4.39 -0.93
CA ALA A 85 -24.17 -4.18 -0.15
C ALA A 85 -24.09 -4.88 1.23
N GLY A 86 -23.42 -6.03 1.31
CA GLY A 86 -23.13 -6.72 2.58
C GLY A 86 -21.86 -6.23 3.29
N HIS A 87 -20.90 -5.68 2.54
CA HIS A 87 -19.59 -5.24 3.04
C HIS A 87 -19.27 -3.81 2.57
N PRO A 88 -19.97 -2.78 3.08
CA PRO A 88 -19.83 -1.42 2.58
C PRO A 88 -18.43 -0.83 2.79
N GLY A 89 -17.66 -1.32 3.77
CA GLY A 89 -16.27 -0.91 4.00
C GLY A 89 -15.35 -1.23 2.83
N ASP A 90 -15.52 -2.39 2.19
CA ASP A 90 -14.64 -2.87 1.10
C ASP A 90 -14.70 -1.96 -0.13
N LEU A 91 -15.79 -1.21 -0.31
CA LEU A 91 -15.95 -0.27 -1.41
C LEU A 91 -14.99 0.93 -1.25
N THR A 92 -14.80 1.42 -0.02
CA THR A 92 -14.25 2.75 0.26
C THR A 92 -12.87 2.73 0.88
N THR A 93 -12.48 1.72 1.67
CA THR A 93 -11.23 1.72 2.46
C THR A 93 -9.99 2.10 1.63
N HIS A 94 -9.70 1.35 0.57
CA HIS A 94 -8.52 1.63 -0.26
C HIS A 94 -8.61 2.97 -1.03
N THR A 95 -9.81 3.41 -1.39
CA THR A 95 -9.99 4.71 -2.06
C THR A 95 -9.78 5.85 -1.06
N TRP A 96 -10.23 5.68 0.19
CA TRP A 96 -10.07 6.65 1.26
C TRP A 96 -8.61 6.82 1.68
N ASP A 97 -7.86 5.73 1.81
CA ASP A 97 -6.46 5.75 2.23
C ASP A 97 -5.58 6.58 1.30
N THR A 98 -5.88 6.55 0.00
CA THR A 98 -5.11 7.30 -1.00
C THR A 98 -5.75 8.62 -1.41
N SER A 99 -6.93 8.97 -0.88
CA SER A 99 -7.68 10.15 -1.29
C SER A 99 -6.99 11.45 -0.85
N PHE A 100 -7.03 12.47 -1.71
CA PHE A 100 -6.65 13.83 -1.34
C PHE A 100 -7.54 14.43 -0.24
N LEU A 101 -8.76 13.88 -0.04
CA LEU A 101 -9.70 14.32 1.00
C LEU A 101 -9.36 13.77 2.39
N ASN A 102 -8.53 12.73 2.48
CA ASN A 102 -8.19 12.12 3.75
C ASN A 102 -7.16 13.00 4.50
N PRO A 103 -7.51 13.59 5.65
CA PRO A 103 -6.61 14.45 6.40
C PRO A 103 -5.45 13.68 7.07
N ALA A 104 -5.52 12.35 7.14
CA ALA A 104 -4.41 11.53 7.61
C ALA A 104 -3.23 11.52 6.62
N ASN A 105 -3.47 11.84 5.35
CA ASN A 105 -2.42 11.95 4.36
C ASN A 105 -1.66 13.28 4.51
N PRO A 106 -0.31 13.28 4.37
CA PRO A 106 0.47 14.51 4.39
C PRO A 106 -0.05 15.54 3.37
N GLY A 107 -0.59 16.65 3.89
CA GLY A 107 -1.17 17.73 3.07
C GLY A 107 -2.54 17.42 2.44
N GLY A 108 -3.23 16.36 2.87
CA GLY A 108 -4.60 16.02 2.49
C GLY A 108 -5.67 16.87 3.20
N GLY A 109 -6.95 16.62 2.91
CA GLY A 109 -8.10 17.25 3.57
C GLY A 109 -8.34 18.73 3.22
N THR A 110 -7.63 19.28 2.22
CA THR A 110 -7.70 20.72 1.88
C THR A 110 -8.00 20.96 0.41
N ILE A 111 -8.65 22.07 0.07
CA ILE A 111 -8.86 22.51 -1.32
C ILE A 111 -7.50 22.71 -2.03
N SER A 112 -6.49 23.17 -1.29
CA SER A 112 -5.13 23.32 -1.81
C SER A 112 -4.51 21.97 -2.23
N ALA A 113 -4.91 20.86 -1.62
CA ALA A 113 -4.48 19.52 -2.03
C ALA A 113 -5.01 19.16 -3.42
N ALA A 114 -6.27 19.46 -3.71
CA ALA A 114 -6.86 19.24 -5.04
C ALA A 114 -6.15 20.09 -6.11
N ALA A 115 -5.93 21.38 -5.84
CA ALA A 115 -5.23 22.27 -6.76
C ALA A 115 -3.79 21.82 -7.02
N ARG A 116 -3.06 21.40 -5.97
CA ARG A 116 -1.72 20.81 -6.09
C ARG A 116 -1.76 19.54 -6.93
N GLY A 117 -2.70 18.63 -6.69
CA GLY A 117 -2.82 17.37 -7.41
C GLY A 117 -3.09 17.56 -8.91
N VAL A 118 -4.01 18.46 -9.26
CA VAL A 118 -4.28 18.84 -10.67
C VAL A 118 -3.04 19.48 -11.30
N THR A 119 -2.38 20.41 -10.60
CA THR A 119 -1.20 21.10 -11.12
C THR A 119 -0.04 20.12 -11.34
N ALA A 120 0.27 19.30 -10.34
CA ALA A 120 1.28 18.25 -10.42
C ALA A 120 0.99 17.28 -11.57
N THR A 121 -0.28 16.88 -11.74
CA THR A 121 -0.72 16.03 -12.85
C THR A 121 -0.44 16.67 -14.20
N VAL A 122 -0.83 17.93 -14.42
CA VAL A 122 -0.58 18.62 -15.70
C VAL A 122 0.92 18.78 -15.97
N VAL A 123 1.69 19.20 -14.97
CA VAL A 123 3.15 19.39 -15.06
C VAL A 123 3.87 18.07 -15.34
N SER A 124 3.37 16.96 -14.80
CA SER A 124 4.00 15.64 -14.90
C SER A 124 4.07 15.10 -16.32
N PHE A 125 3.20 15.54 -17.22
CA PHE A 125 3.25 15.13 -18.62
C PHE A 125 4.49 15.63 -19.34
N VAL A 126 5.06 16.77 -18.94
CA VAL A 126 6.05 17.50 -19.76
C VAL A 126 7.32 17.91 -19.01
N TRP A 127 7.30 17.98 -17.67
CA TRP A 127 8.44 18.52 -16.92
C TRP A 127 8.85 17.67 -15.72
N ARG A 128 8.01 17.58 -14.67
CA ARG A 128 8.38 16.91 -13.42
C ARG A 128 7.37 15.83 -13.06
N GLY A 129 7.79 14.57 -13.16
CA GLY A 129 6.95 13.40 -12.91
C GLY A 129 6.99 12.89 -11.48
N ASP A 130 6.56 11.65 -11.34
CA ASP A 130 6.46 10.93 -10.07
C ASP A 130 7.86 10.68 -9.46
N PRO A 131 8.08 10.97 -8.17
CA PRO A 131 9.33 10.62 -7.50
C PRO A 131 9.49 9.11 -7.25
N ASN A 132 8.43 8.31 -7.36
CA ASN A 132 8.45 6.88 -7.08
C ASN A 132 9.20 6.11 -8.19
N ALA A 133 10.35 5.56 -7.81
CA ALA A 133 11.17 4.73 -8.68
C ALA A 133 10.45 3.45 -9.16
N GLY A 134 9.39 2.99 -8.48
CA GLY A 134 8.58 1.86 -8.93
C GLY A 134 7.67 2.16 -10.12
N GLU A 135 7.43 3.43 -10.42
CA GLU A 135 6.47 3.87 -11.45
C GLU A 135 7.15 4.47 -12.67
N ASN A 136 8.26 5.20 -12.48
CA ASN A 136 9.13 5.73 -13.54
C ASN A 136 10.52 6.07 -12.97
N LEU A 137 11.44 6.54 -13.81
CA LEU A 137 12.65 7.21 -13.31
C LEU A 137 12.26 8.41 -12.40
N PRO A 138 12.80 8.50 -11.16
CA PRO A 138 12.38 9.52 -10.21
C PRO A 138 12.41 10.95 -10.77
N GLY A 139 11.26 11.61 -10.74
CA GLY A 139 11.06 12.98 -11.20
C GLY A 139 11.02 13.16 -12.71
N ARG A 140 11.26 12.11 -13.50
CA ARG A 140 11.20 12.19 -14.96
C ARG A 140 9.75 12.36 -15.41
N ALA A 141 9.53 13.33 -16.30
CA ALA A 141 8.23 13.53 -16.94
C ALA A 141 7.73 12.26 -17.61
N LEU A 142 6.40 12.11 -17.68
CA LEU A 142 5.76 10.95 -18.30
C LEU A 142 6.12 10.83 -19.79
N LEU A 143 6.16 11.96 -20.49
CA LEU A 143 6.57 12.01 -21.89
C LEU A 143 7.98 12.56 -21.99
N ASP A 144 8.78 11.97 -22.87
CA ASP A 144 10.02 12.59 -23.33
C ASP A 144 9.74 13.93 -24.06
N PRO A 145 10.75 14.77 -24.34
CA PRO A 145 10.54 16.06 -24.99
C PRO A 145 9.80 16.02 -26.34
N LEU A 146 9.97 14.96 -27.13
CA LEU A 146 9.27 14.78 -28.41
C LEU A 146 7.81 14.38 -28.20
N GLY A 147 7.55 13.50 -27.22
CA GLY A 147 6.20 13.17 -26.77
C GLY A 147 5.48 14.40 -26.22
N ALA A 148 6.14 15.21 -25.40
CA ALA A 148 5.63 16.46 -24.83
C ALA A 148 5.29 17.48 -25.92
N LEU A 149 6.17 17.67 -26.91
CA LEU A 149 5.88 18.53 -28.07
C LEU A 149 4.64 18.05 -28.83
N GLY A 150 4.57 16.74 -29.11
CA GLY A 150 3.41 16.11 -29.74
C GLY A 150 2.13 16.33 -28.93
N LEU A 151 2.18 16.21 -27.60
CA LEU A 151 1.05 16.46 -26.72
C LEU A 151 0.57 17.92 -26.80
N LEU A 152 1.49 18.89 -26.65
CA LEU A 152 1.15 20.32 -26.64
C LEU A 152 0.52 20.75 -27.98
N VAL A 153 1.13 20.35 -29.09
CA VAL A 153 0.57 20.63 -30.42
C VAL A 153 -0.74 19.87 -30.63
N GLY A 154 -0.84 18.65 -30.12
CA GLY A 154 -2.03 17.81 -30.16
C GLY A 154 -3.22 18.41 -29.44
N ILE A 155 -3.02 18.97 -28.24
CA ILE A 155 -4.05 19.68 -27.47
C ILE A 155 -4.55 20.88 -28.27
N VAL A 156 -3.62 21.72 -28.77
CA VAL A 156 -3.97 22.89 -29.58
C VAL A 156 -4.72 22.47 -30.85
N ALA A 157 -4.27 21.42 -31.54
CA ALA A 157 -4.91 20.90 -32.74
C ALA A 157 -6.32 20.35 -32.44
N THR A 158 -6.48 19.63 -31.32
CA THR A 158 -7.76 19.09 -30.86
C THR A 158 -8.75 20.22 -30.56
N ILE A 159 -8.35 21.23 -29.78
CA ILE A 159 -9.19 22.41 -29.48
C ILE A 159 -9.53 23.19 -30.75
N ALA A 160 -8.55 23.46 -31.61
CA ALA A 160 -8.78 24.18 -32.86
C ALA A 160 -9.68 23.39 -33.84
N SER A 161 -9.61 22.05 -33.82
CA SER A 161 -10.50 21.20 -34.60
C SER A 161 -11.95 21.29 -34.13
N LEU A 162 -12.19 21.32 -32.80
CA LEU A 162 -13.51 21.50 -32.22
C LEU A 162 -14.16 22.80 -32.70
N GLY A 163 -13.43 23.92 -32.65
CA GLY A 163 -13.94 25.22 -33.10
C GLY A 163 -14.25 25.30 -34.60
N ARG A 164 -13.34 24.79 -35.45
CA ARG A 164 -13.52 24.82 -36.91
C ARG A 164 -14.59 23.85 -37.41
N GLN A 165 -14.66 22.65 -36.84
CA GLN A 165 -15.54 21.60 -37.31
C GLN A 165 -16.97 21.73 -36.77
N ARG A 166 -17.16 22.37 -35.61
CA ARG A 166 -18.49 22.81 -35.16
C ARG A 166 -19.19 23.67 -36.22
N ARG A 167 -18.44 24.56 -36.90
CA ARG A 167 -18.97 25.37 -38.01
C ARG A 167 -19.30 24.54 -39.26
N ARG A 168 -18.61 23.42 -39.47
CA ARG A 168 -18.75 22.55 -40.66
C ARG A 168 -19.64 21.32 -40.46
N LYS A 169 -20.25 21.13 -39.27
CA LYS A 169 -21.09 19.98 -38.90
C LYS A 169 -20.47 18.59 -39.20
N SER A 170 -19.14 18.45 -39.21
CA SER A 170 -18.46 17.21 -39.66
C SER A 170 -18.42 16.08 -38.60
N GLY A 171 -18.09 14.85 -39.01
CA GLY A 171 -17.90 13.67 -38.13
C GLY A 171 -16.87 13.87 -37.02
N ALA A 172 -15.78 14.52 -37.41
CA ALA A 172 -14.53 14.52 -36.67
C ALA A 172 -14.58 15.32 -35.37
N TRP A 173 -15.53 16.23 -35.19
CA TRP A 173 -15.59 17.05 -33.99
C TRP A 173 -16.14 16.28 -32.78
N LEU A 174 -17.07 15.35 -33.02
CA LEU A 174 -17.56 14.42 -32.00
C LEU A 174 -16.43 13.50 -31.52
N ALA A 175 -15.60 13.02 -32.47
CA ALA A 175 -14.44 12.21 -32.14
C ALA A 175 -13.41 13.01 -31.32
N ALA A 176 -13.11 14.25 -31.72
CA ALA A 176 -12.23 15.14 -30.95
C ALA A 176 -12.80 15.43 -29.55
N GLY A 177 -14.11 15.65 -29.43
CA GLY A 177 -14.78 15.89 -28.16
C GLY A 177 -14.74 14.66 -27.25
N PHE A 178 -14.99 13.47 -27.81
CA PHE A 178 -14.86 12.19 -27.11
C PHE A 178 -13.45 12.00 -26.57
N VAL A 179 -12.41 12.19 -27.39
CA VAL A 179 -11.01 12.05 -26.96
C VAL A 179 -10.65 13.08 -25.89
N ALA A 180 -11.10 14.33 -26.01
CA ALA A 180 -10.84 15.37 -25.03
C ALA A 180 -11.51 15.07 -23.68
N ILE A 181 -12.79 14.66 -23.69
CA ILE A 181 -13.52 14.25 -22.47
C ILE A 181 -12.85 13.03 -21.84
N TRP A 182 -12.51 12.02 -22.64
CA TRP A 182 -11.84 10.83 -22.17
C TRP A 182 -10.50 11.18 -21.51
N PHE A 183 -9.65 11.97 -22.17
CA PHE A 183 -8.37 12.41 -21.62
C PHE A 183 -8.57 13.17 -20.31
N ALA A 184 -9.42 14.21 -20.31
CA ALA A 184 -9.60 15.08 -19.16
C ALA A 184 -10.17 14.34 -17.93
N VAL A 185 -11.12 13.44 -18.12
CA VAL A 185 -11.71 12.69 -16.99
C VAL A 185 -10.75 11.63 -16.47
N MET A 186 -10.02 10.95 -17.37
CA MET A 186 -9.14 9.85 -16.97
C MET A 186 -7.78 10.27 -16.43
N THR A 187 -7.46 11.56 -16.40
CA THR A 187 -6.31 12.07 -15.65
C THR A 187 -6.66 12.37 -14.19
N PHE A 188 -7.94 12.46 -13.82
CA PHE A 188 -8.34 12.69 -12.43
C PHE A 188 -7.95 11.60 -11.43
N PRO A 189 -7.91 10.29 -11.74
CA PRO A 189 -7.40 9.28 -10.79
C PRO A 189 -5.98 9.61 -10.32
N MET A 190 -5.14 10.19 -11.18
CA MET A 190 -3.79 10.64 -10.85
C MET A 190 -3.79 11.96 -10.05
N ALA A 191 -4.72 12.87 -10.32
CA ALA A 191 -4.80 14.18 -9.66
C ALA A 191 -5.43 14.14 -8.26
N LEU A 192 -6.31 13.17 -7.99
CA LEU A 192 -7.13 13.11 -6.78
C LEU A 192 -6.61 12.11 -5.74
N ALA A 193 -5.43 11.54 -5.95
CA ALA A 193 -4.89 10.53 -5.06
C ALA A 193 -3.43 10.84 -4.71
N LEU A 194 -3.11 10.75 -3.42
CA LEU A 194 -1.79 11.01 -2.86
C LEU A 194 -0.95 9.72 -2.81
N PRO A 195 0.39 9.82 -2.88
CA PRO A 195 1.16 11.01 -3.29
C PRO A 195 0.85 11.44 -4.74
N VAL A 196 1.16 12.70 -5.10
CA VAL A 196 0.92 13.26 -6.44
C VAL A 196 2.23 13.72 -7.13
N PRO A 197 2.38 13.56 -8.46
CA PRO A 197 1.51 12.76 -9.33
C PRO A 197 1.68 11.27 -9.02
N ALA A 198 0.65 10.45 -9.28
CA ALA A 198 0.70 9.00 -9.14
C ALA A 198 0.56 8.31 -10.50
N PHE A 199 1.68 7.98 -11.13
CA PHE A 199 1.71 7.44 -12.50
C PHE A 199 1.03 6.08 -12.64
N VAL A 200 1.01 5.25 -11.61
CA VAL A 200 0.28 3.99 -11.54
C VAL A 200 -1.21 4.18 -11.82
N ARG A 201 -1.74 5.40 -11.62
CA ARG A 201 -3.16 5.71 -11.79
C ARG A 201 -3.53 6.17 -13.20
N ILE A 202 -2.57 6.32 -14.11
CA ILE A 202 -2.78 6.93 -15.43
C ILE A 202 -3.40 6.01 -16.48
N SER A 203 -3.54 4.70 -16.19
CA SER A 203 -3.88 3.67 -17.20
C SER A 203 -5.09 4.02 -18.07
N GLY A 204 -6.12 4.65 -17.49
CA GLY A 204 -7.31 5.09 -18.21
C GLY A 204 -7.08 6.20 -19.25
N ALA A 205 -6.02 6.99 -19.09
CA ALA A 205 -5.67 8.14 -19.94
C ALA A 205 -4.62 7.84 -21.02
N ILE A 206 -3.93 6.69 -20.97
CA ILE A 206 -2.85 6.34 -21.92
C ILE A 206 -3.34 6.37 -23.38
N VAL A 207 -4.50 5.76 -23.66
CA VAL A 207 -5.03 5.71 -25.04
C VAL A 207 -5.40 7.10 -25.58
N PRO A 208 -6.21 7.94 -24.90
CA PRO A 208 -6.51 9.26 -25.43
C PRO A 208 -5.25 10.16 -25.45
N LEU A 209 -4.31 9.99 -24.51
CA LEU A 209 -3.01 10.67 -24.53
C LEU A 209 -2.24 10.39 -25.82
N THR A 210 -2.06 9.11 -26.16
CA THR A 210 -1.34 8.69 -27.38
C THR A 210 -2.03 9.17 -28.66
N ILE A 211 -3.37 9.16 -28.70
CA ILE A 211 -4.14 9.75 -29.81
C ILE A 211 -3.86 11.24 -29.96
N ILE A 212 -3.85 12.00 -28.86
CA ILE A 212 -3.58 13.44 -28.87
C ILE A 212 -2.15 13.72 -29.32
N VAL A 213 -1.16 12.99 -28.79
CA VAL A 213 0.25 13.09 -29.21
C VAL A 213 0.40 12.82 -30.71
N GLY A 214 -0.20 11.75 -31.22
CA GLY A 214 -0.19 11.42 -32.65
C GLY A 214 -0.87 12.49 -33.51
N ALA A 215 -1.98 13.08 -33.04
CA ALA A 215 -2.65 14.18 -33.72
C ALA A 215 -1.77 15.44 -33.80
N GLY A 216 -0.95 15.71 -32.78
CA GLY A 216 0.04 16.78 -32.78
C GLY A 216 1.11 16.59 -33.84
N TRP A 217 1.74 15.41 -33.87
CA TRP A 217 2.74 15.06 -34.89
C TRP A 217 2.18 15.06 -36.31
N ALA A 218 0.97 14.52 -36.51
CA ALA A 218 0.31 14.58 -37.81
C ALA A 218 0.01 16.03 -38.25
N THR A 219 -0.23 16.94 -37.30
CA THR A 219 -0.44 18.36 -37.59
C THR A 219 0.85 19.06 -37.98
N LEU A 220 1.97 18.74 -37.33
CA LEU A 220 3.30 19.24 -37.72
C LEU A 220 3.71 18.71 -39.09
N ALA A 221 3.61 17.40 -39.33
CA ALA A 221 4.00 16.76 -40.58
C ALA A 221 3.29 17.36 -41.80
N ARG A 222 1.98 17.66 -41.68
CA ARG A 222 1.20 18.29 -42.75
C ARG A 222 1.62 19.72 -43.10
N ARG A 223 2.30 20.43 -42.20
CA ARG A 223 2.67 21.85 -42.41
C ARG A 223 4.03 22.05 -43.07
N VAL A 224 4.87 21.01 -43.14
CA VAL A 224 6.31 21.17 -43.43
C VAL A 224 6.80 20.13 -44.46
N ALA A 225 5.99 19.82 -45.49
CA ALA A 225 6.25 18.77 -46.49
C ALA A 225 7.60 18.91 -47.23
N PRO A 226 8.53 17.95 -47.08
CA PRO A 226 8.79 16.90 -48.09
C PRO A 226 9.03 15.48 -47.50
N SER A 227 9.19 14.47 -48.38
CA SER A 227 9.45 13.05 -48.03
C SER A 227 10.71 12.84 -47.16
N SER A 228 11.75 13.67 -47.33
CA SER A 228 12.96 13.68 -46.49
C SER A 228 12.68 14.00 -45.02
N MET A 229 11.60 14.71 -44.72
CA MET A 229 11.24 15.05 -43.34
C MET A 229 10.36 14.00 -42.67
N THR A 230 9.67 13.15 -43.46
CA THR A 230 9.05 11.93 -42.92
C THR A 230 10.14 11.01 -42.37
N VAL A 231 11.26 10.88 -43.09
CA VAL A 231 12.46 10.20 -42.59
C VAL A 231 12.95 10.87 -41.31
N GLY A 232 13.04 12.21 -41.27
CA GLY A 232 13.41 12.95 -40.06
C GLY A 232 12.50 12.67 -38.84
N ILE A 233 11.18 12.67 -39.01
CA ILE A 233 10.22 12.35 -37.93
C ILE A 233 10.37 10.90 -37.47
N VAL A 234 10.55 9.96 -38.41
CA VAL A 234 10.80 8.55 -38.09
C VAL A 234 12.10 8.40 -37.31
N LEU A 235 13.18 9.07 -37.73
CA LEU A 235 14.47 9.06 -37.03
C LEU A 235 14.36 9.69 -35.64
N LEU A 236 13.63 10.79 -35.48
CA LEU A 236 13.34 11.39 -34.17
C LEU A 236 12.54 10.43 -33.28
N GLY A 237 11.54 9.73 -33.83
CA GLY A 237 10.78 8.71 -33.12
C GLY A 237 11.65 7.52 -32.69
N LEU A 238 12.53 7.03 -33.58
CA LEU A 238 13.52 6.01 -33.25
C LEU A 238 14.51 6.49 -32.18
N GLY A 239 14.92 7.75 -32.23
CA GLY A 239 15.77 8.39 -31.22
C GLY A 239 15.07 8.44 -29.85
N SER A 240 13.82 8.89 -29.78
CA SER A 240 13.02 8.89 -28.55
C SER A 240 12.78 7.47 -28.02
N ALA A 241 12.49 6.51 -28.90
CA ALA A 241 12.34 5.11 -28.52
C ALA A 241 13.66 4.51 -27.97
N THR A 242 14.79 4.80 -28.62
CA THR A 242 16.12 4.36 -28.17
C THR A 242 16.49 4.99 -26.83
N TRP A 243 16.21 6.28 -26.64
CA TRP A 243 16.41 6.95 -25.35
C TRP A 243 15.55 6.32 -24.27
N THR A 244 14.26 6.11 -24.53
CA THR A 244 13.35 5.46 -23.58
C THR A 244 13.81 4.04 -23.24
N ALA A 245 14.29 3.28 -24.23
CA ALA A 245 14.86 1.95 -24.01
C ALA A 245 16.13 2.00 -23.16
N TYR A 246 17.02 2.96 -23.39
CA TYR A 246 18.20 3.17 -22.55
C TYR A 246 17.80 3.52 -21.10
N ASP A 247 16.86 4.44 -20.92
CA ASP A 247 16.38 4.82 -19.60
C ASP A 247 15.75 3.65 -18.84
N TYR A 248 14.96 2.81 -19.52
CA TYR A 248 14.31 1.67 -18.90
C TYR A 248 15.28 0.51 -18.63
N PHE A 249 15.98 0.02 -19.66
CA PHE A 249 16.81 -1.18 -19.54
C PHE A 249 18.17 -0.93 -18.91
N ILE A 250 18.72 0.29 -19.00
CA ILE A 250 20.06 0.61 -18.47
C ILE A 250 19.94 1.44 -17.20
N VAL A 251 19.33 2.63 -17.24
CA VAL A 251 19.32 3.53 -16.07
C VAL A 251 18.45 2.97 -14.95
N TRP A 252 17.20 2.65 -15.26
CA TRP A 252 16.25 2.07 -14.30
C TRP A 252 16.63 0.63 -13.96
N GLY A 253 16.94 -0.17 -14.98
CA GLY A 253 17.41 -1.55 -14.86
C GLY A 253 18.56 -1.74 -13.87
N ASN A 254 19.55 -0.85 -13.89
CA ASN A 254 20.73 -0.97 -13.04
C ASN A 254 20.56 -0.29 -11.67
N THR A 255 19.74 0.77 -11.56
CA THR A 255 19.66 1.57 -10.33
C THR A 255 18.47 1.22 -9.45
N TYR A 256 17.31 0.95 -10.04
CA TYR A 256 16.04 0.90 -9.31
C TYR A 256 15.32 -0.45 -9.43
N ALA A 257 15.51 -1.17 -10.53
CA ALA A 257 14.78 -2.40 -10.82
C ALA A 257 14.87 -3.45 -9.71
N TYR A 258 16.02 -3.53 -9.05
CA TYR A 258 16.26 -4.49 -7.97
C TYR A 258 15.24 -4.37 -6.83
N ARG A 259 15.05 -3.15 -6.28
CA ARG A 259 14.05 -2.91 -5.22
C ARG A 259 12.64 -2.70 -5.80
N GLY A 260 12.54 -2.05 -6.97
CA GLY A 260 11.27 -1.78 -7.63
C GLY A 260 10.50 -3.03 -8.06
N ALA A 261 11.22 -4.08 -8.47
CA ALA A 261 10.65 -5.39 -8.78
C ALA A 261 10.68 -6.37 -7.59
N MET A 262 10.95 -5.87 -6.37
CA MET A 262 10.98 -6.64 -5.13
C MET A 262 11.96 -7.83 -5.13
N VAL A 263 13.05 -7.73 -5.89
CA VAL A 263 14.09 -8.78 -5.96
C VAL A 263 14.83 -8.88 -4.63
N ASP A 264 15.02 -7.77 -3.93
CA ASP A 264 15.55 -7.71 -2.56
C ASP A 264 14.75 -8.56 -1.57
N LYS A 265 13.42 -8.47 -1.61
CA LYS A 265 12.55 -9.30 -0.78
C LYS A 265 12.64 -10.79 -1.16
N ALA A 266 12.76 -11.10 -2.45
CA ALA A 266 12.94 -12.47 -2.92
C ALA A 266 14.28 -13.06 -2.45
N GLU A 267 15.38 -12.30 -2.53
CA GLU A 267 16.69 -12.69 -2.00
C GLU A 267 16.63 -12.87 -0.47
N ALA A 268 15.98 -11.97 0.26
CA ALA A 268 15.81 -12.10 1.70
C ALA A 268 14.95 -13.30 2.11
N ALA A 269 13.90 -13.62 1.36
CA ALA A 269 13.14 -14.86 1.56
C ALA A 269 14.02 -16.09 1.33
N ALA A 270 14.91 -16.07 0.32
CA ALA A 270 15.86 -17.16 0.09
C ALA A 270 16.87 -17.31 1.25
N VAL A 271 17.37 -16.20 1.79
CA VAL A 271 18.21 -16.19 3.01
C VAL A 271 17.45 -16.82 4.18
N ALA A 272 16.20 -16.41 4.42
CA ALA A 272 15.39 -16.93 5.52
C ALA A 272 15.13 -18.44 5.41
N VAL A 273 14.82 -18.94 4.20
CA VAL A 273 14.54 -20.37 3.98
C VAL A 273 15.79 -21.23 4.11
N SER A 274 16.93 -20.73 3.62
CA SER A 274 18.21 -21.46 3.60
C SER A 274 19.02 -21.37 4.89
N ALA A 275 18.63 -20.50 5.82
CA ALA A 275 19.32 -20.30 7.09
C ALA A 275 19.45 -21.61 7.90
N PRO A 276 20.66 -21.99 8.37
CA PRO A 276 20.85 -23.22 9.14
C PRO A 276 20.24 -23.14 10.54
N GLU A 277 19.92 -21.95 11.05
CA GLU A 277 19.40 -21.73 12.39
C GLU A 277 18.07 -22.43 12.62
N THR A 278 17.87 -23.00 13.81
CA THR A 278 16.63 -23.71 14.12
C THR A 278 15.40 -22.80 14.07
N ARG A 279 15.57 -21.51 14.41
CA ARG A 279 14.52 -20.50 14.35
C ARG A 279 14.98 -19.30 13.54
N VAL A 280 14.11 -18.82 12.66
CA VAL A 280 14.40 -17.70 11.77
C VAL A 280 13.29 -16.69 11.93
N PHE A 281 13.65 -15.48 12.32
CA PHE A 281 12.76 -14.36 12.53
C PHE A 281 12.99 -13.32 11.46
N LEU A 282 11.92 -12.81 10.85
CA LEU A 282 11.96 -11.72 9.88
C LEU A 282 11.15 -10.54 10.40
N ALA A 283 11.69 -9.33 10.20
CA ALA A 283 11.05 -8.10 10.61
C ALA A 283 9.61 -8.01 10.06
N PRO A 284 8.65 -7.52 10.85
CA PRO A 284 7.23 -7.75 10.61
C PRO A 284 6.70 -7.21 9.27
N LEU A 285 7.22 -6.10 8.74
CA LEU A 285 6.77 -5.59 7.43
C LEU A 285 7.14 -6.53 6.28
N TRP A 286 8.32 -7.15 6.32
CA TRP A 286 8.76 -8.08 5.30
C TRP A 286 8.18 -9.49 5.53
N ALA A 287 8.02 -9.91 6.80
CA ALA A 287 7.40 -11.19 7.12
C ALA A 287 5.93 -11.30 6.67
N ARG A 288 5.22 -10.17 6.56
CA ARG A 288 3.82 -10.08 6.10
C ARG A 288 3.69 -9.68 4.62
N ASP A 289 4.80 -9.61 3.90
CA ASP A 289 4.77 -9.33 2.46
C ASP A 289 4.36 -10.59 1.69
N PHE A 290 3.36 -10.47 0.80
CA PHE A 290 2.83 -11.61 0.05
C PHE A 290 3.89 -12.34 -0.78
N GLY A 291 4.88 -11.63 -1.31
CA GLY A 291 5.97 -12.23 -2.08
C GLY A 291 6.87 -13.09 -1.19
N VAL A 292 7.24 -12.56 -0.02
CA VAL A 292 8.03 -13.29 0.98
C VAL A 292 7.25 -14.49 1.50
N GLU A 293 5.99 -14.34 1.89
CA GLU A 293 5.14 -15.43 2.38
C GLU A 293 5.03 -16.56 1.33
N PHE A 294 4.81 -16.21 0.05
CA PHE A 294 4.73 -17.19 -1.01
C PHE A 294 6.07 -17.91 -1.23
N LEU A 295 7.19 -17.20 -1.26
CA LEU A 295 8.51 -17.78 -1.50
C LEU A 295 9.00 -18.61 -0.30
N ALA A 296 8.71 -18.17 0.92
CA ALA A 296 9.09 -18.84 2.15
C ALA A 296 8.08 -19.90 2.65
N ARG A 297 7.00 -20.17 1.93
CA ARG A 297 5.90 -21.08 2.34
C ARG A 297 6.33 -22.47 2.85
N ARG A 298 7.48 -22.99 2.40
CA ARG A 298 8.02 -24.29 2.85
C ARG A 298 8.64 -24.23 4.24
N ARG A 299 9.12 -23.06 4.63
CA ARG A 299 9.72 -22.78 5.93
C ARG A 299 9.45 -21.31 6.28
N PRO A 300 8.22 -20.96 6.67
CA PRO A 300 7.85 -19.59 6.93
C PRO A 300 8.69 -19.02 8.09
N PRO A 301 9.32 -17.85 7.93
CA PRO A 301 10.00 -17.21 9.05
C PRO A 301 8.96 -16.82 10.11
N GLU A 302 9.38 -16.89 11.37
CA GLU A 302 8.66 -16.29 12.47
C GLU A 302 8.81 -14.76 12.42
N THR A 303 8.05 -14.04 13.23
CA THR A 303 8.13 -12.58 13.29
C THR A 303 8.19 -12.10 14.73
N PHE A 304 8.53 -10.83 14.92
CA PHE A 304 8.79 -10.20 16.21
C PHE A 304 8.33 -8.73 16.16
N ALA A 305 8.39 -8.03 17.29
CA ALA A 305 8.16 -6.59 17.33
C ALA A 305 9.46 -5.81 17.18
N THR A 306 9.44 -4.68 16.48
CA THR A 306 10.63 -3.81 16.30
C THR A 306 10.60 -2.55 17.19
N GLY A 307 9.49 -2.31 17.90
CA GLY A 307 9.26 -1.12 18.74
C GLY A 307 8.84 -1.43 20.18
N ALA A 308 7.80 -2.24 20.38
CA ALA A 308 7.22 -2.55 21.70
C ALA A 308 8.04 -3.54 22.54
N GLY A 309 9.10 -4.13 21.96
CA GLY A 309 9.95 -5.12 22.60
C GLY A 309 10.34 -6.24 21.63
N ALA A 310 10.56 -7.47 22.10
CA ALA A 310 11.04 -8.58 21.26
C ALA A 310 10.53 -9.95 21.75
N ILE A 311 10.53 -10.94 20.85
CA ILE A 311 10.47 -12.36 21.23
C ILE A 311 11.91 -12.87 21.28
N VAL A 312 12.28 -13.52 22.38
CA VAL A 312 13.56 -14.20 22.55
C VAL A 312 13.29 -15.69 22.77
N PRO A 313 13.73 -16.58 21.87
CA PRO A 313 13.56 -18.01 22.06
C PRO A 313 14.44 -18.50 23.22
N THR A 314 14.02 -19.55 23.90
CA THR A 314 14.84 -20.30 24.87
C THR A 314 14.74 -21.81 24.61
N GLY A 315 15.63 -22.60 25.21
CA GLY A 315 15.69 -24.04 25.04
C GLY A 315 16.90 -24.47 24.21
N ALA A 316 16.70 -25.35 23.24
CA ALA A 316 17.76 -25.89 22.40
C ALA A 316 17.78 -25.25 21.00
N GLY A 317 18.97 -25.08 20.44
CA GLY A 317 19.17 -24.65 19.05
C GLY A 317 19.82 -23.27 18.92
N SER A 318 19.56 -22.65 17.77
CA SER A 318 20.09 -21.35 17.36
C SER A 318 19.00 -20.51 16.70
N ALA A 319 19.16 -19.19 16.75
CA ALA A 319 18.20 -18.26 16.16
C ALA A 319 18.87 -17.21 15.27
N LEU A 320 18.18 -16.82 14.20
CA LEU A 320 18.58 -15.77 13.29
C LEU A 320 17.48 -14.72 13.22
N TYR A 321 17.81 -13.45 13.44
CA TYR A 321 16.90 -12.33 13.21
C TYR A 321 17.34 -11.57 11.98
N LEU A 322 16.41 -11.31 11.08
CA LEU A 322 16.61 -10.66 9.80
C LEU A 322 15.85 -9.33 9.78
N PHE A 323 16.54 -8.27 9.39
CA PHE A 323 16.01 -6.91 9.26
C PHE A 323 16.29 -6.38 7.86
N PRO A 324 15.36 -5.60 7.26
CA PRO A 324 15.61 -4.88 6.02
C PRO A 324 16.91 -4.08 6.07
N GLY A 325 17.59 -3.92 4.94
CA GLY A 325 18.84 -3.16 4.84
C GLY A 325 18.75 -1.72 5.37
N GLU A 326 17.59 -1.11 5.24
CA GLU A 326 17.26 0.23 5.74
C GLU A 326 17.04 0.31 7.26
N ASP A 327 16.88 -0.83 7.95
CA ASP A 327 16.41 -0.92 9.35
C ASP A 327 17.52 -1.24 10.36
N SER A 328 18.73 -0.70 10.18
CA SER A 328 19.87 -0.92 11.10
C SER A 328 19.55 -0.56 12.55
N ALA A 329 18.83 0.55 12.77
CA ALA A 329 18.43 0.99 14.10
C ALA A 329 17.49 0.00 14.80
N ALA A 330 16.67 -0.74 14.05
CA ALA A 330 15.84 -1.80 14.62
C ALA A 330 16.71 -3.00 15.01
N ALA A 331 17.70 -3.35 14.18
CA ALA A 331 18.66 -4.40 14.50
C ALA A 331 19.46 -4.06 15.78
N ASP A 332 19.95 -2.83 15.94
CA ASP A 332 20.65 -2.40 17.16
C ASP A 332 19.76 -2.52 18.41
N ARG A 333 18.51 -2.05 18.32
CA ARG A 333 17.55 -2.10 19.45
C ARG A 333 17.25 -3.54 19.87
N ILE A 334 17.03 -4.44 18.91
CA ILE A 334 16.76 -5.85 19.22
C ILE A 334 18.04 -6.54 19.71
N GLY A 335 19.20 -6.22 19.14
CA GLY A 335 20.49 -6.74 19.61
C GLY A 335 20.76 -6.41 21.08
N ALA A 336 20.35 -5.22 21.55
CA ALA A 336 20.44 -4.86 22.97
C ALA A 336 19.49 -5.64 23.90
N LEU A 337 18.46 -6.31 23.35
CA LEU A 337 17.50 -7.14 24.09
C LEU A 337 17.87 -8.62 24.10
N LEU A 338 18.72 -9.06 23.16
CA LEU A 338 19.15 -10.45 23.06
C LEU A 338 20.20 -10.79 24.13
N PRO A 339 20.24 -12.05 24.58
CA PRO A 339 21.24 -12.50 25.55
C PRO A 339 22.64 -12.55 24.89
N GLY A 340 23.61 -11.91 25.54
CA GLY A 340 25.00 -11.86 25.09
C GLY A 340 25.28 -10.72 24.11
N PRO A 341 26.56 -10.48 23.77
CA PRO A 341 26.93 -9.42 22.83
C PRO A 341 26.56 -9.82 21.40
N THR A 342 25.34 -9.51 20.97
CA THR A 342 24.93 -9.64 19.55
C THR A 342 25.06 -8.29 18.86
N LYS A 343 25.97 -8.19 17.89
CA LYS A 343 26.10 -7.00 17.03
C LYS A 343 25.43 -7.27 15.68
N PRO A 344 24.69 -6.31 15.12
CA PRO A 344 24.17 -6.45 13.76
C PRO A 344 25.31 -6.64 12.75
N GLU A 345 25.17 -7.64 11.90
CA GLU A 345 26.07 -7.88 10.77
C GLU A 345 25.32 -7.64 9.46
N PRO A 346 25.93 -7.01 8.44
CA PRO A 346 25.28 -6.84 7.16
C PRO A 346 25.42 -8.10 6.31
N ILE A 347 24.33 -8.53 5.68
CA ILE A 347 24.37 -9.36 4.47
C ILE A 347 24.29 -8.41 3.29
N LEU A 348 25.31 -8.41 2.43
CA LEU A 348 25.34 -7.61 1.21
C LEU A 348 24.74 -8.39 0.05
N THR A 349 24.11 -7.67 -0.89
CA THR A 349 23.76 -8.25 -2.20
C THR A 349 24.90 -8.02 -3.18
N ALA A 350 25.10 -8.93 -4.13
CA ALA A 350 26.11 -8.79 -5.18
C ALA A 350 25.82 -7.60 -6.11
N ARG A 351 24.57 -7.11 -6.15
CA ARG A 351 24.14 -6.00 -7.02
C ARG A 351 24.45 -4.62 -6.46
N ASP A 352 24.51 -4.50 -5.15
CA ASP A 352 24.82 -3.25 -4.46
C ASP A 352 25.62 -3.57 -3.18
N PRO A 353 26.94 -3.69 -3.26
CA PRO A 353 27.78 -3.96 -2.10
C PRO A 353 27.91 -2.75 -1.17
N SER A 354 27.38 -1.57 -1.53
CA SER A 354 27.45 -0.36 -0.72
C SER A 354 26.33 -0.25 0.30
N ALA A 355 25.24 -1.01 0.11
CA ALA A 355 24.10 -1.07 1.01
C ALA A 355 23.79 -2.53 1.40
N PRO A 356 23.48 -2.80 2.68
CA PRO A 356 23.06 -4.13 3.09
C PRO A 356 21.73 -4.50 2.44
N LEU A 357 21.63 -5.78 2.04
CA LEU A 357 20.36 -6.44 1.74
C LEU A 357 19.57 -6.65 3.04
N LEU A 358 20.25 -7.18 4.05
CA LEU A 358 19.71 -7.42 5.38
C LEU A 358 20.72 -7.03 6.45
N TRP A 359 20.23 -6.60 7.61
CA TRP A 359 20.98 -6.71 8.85
C TRP A 359 20.57 -8.00 9.56
N ILE A 360 21.56 -8.68 10.15
CA ILE A 360 21.32 -9.93 10.87
C ILE A 360 21.83 -9.88 12.30
N LEU A 361 21.10 -10.56 13.19
CA LEU A 361 21.58 -10.92 14.51
C LEU A 361 21.57 -12.43 14.64
N ARG A 362 22.73 -13.02 14.93
CA ARG A 362 22.85 -14.46 15.17
C ARG A 362 22.94 -14.74 16.66
N LEU A 363 22.02 -15.57 17.13
CA LEU A 363 22.11 -16.21 18.42
C LEU A 363 22.56 -17.65 18.20
N ALA A 364 23.89 -17.84 18.20
CA ALA A 364 24.53 -19.14 17.92
C ALA A 364 24.07 -20.25 18.88
N THR A 365 23.74 -19.87 20.11
CA THR A 365 23.15 -20.77 21.10
C THR A 365 22.01 -20.04 21.80
N ILE A 366 20.80 -20.57 21.62
CA ILE A 366 19.61 -20.12 22.33
C ILE A 366 19.84 -20.37 23.85
N PRO A 367 19.52 -19.41 24.73
CA PRO A 367 19.70 -19.57 26.17
C PRO A 367 18.79 -20.68 26.73
N ALA A 368 19.20 -21.28 27.85
CA ALA A 368 18.35 -22.21 28.58
C ALA A 368 17.03 -21.52 29.04
N THR A 369 15.95 -22.29 29.06
CA THR A 369 14.65 -21.80 29.52
C THR A 369 14.69 -21.49 31.01
N PRO A 370 14.48 -20.23 31.43
CA PRO A 370 14.46 -19.87 32.84
C PRO A 370 13.19 -20.38 33.52
N THR A 371 13.23 -20.49 34.84
CA THR A 371 12.02 -20.75 35.64
C THR A 371 11.29 -19.43 35.91
N PRO A 372 9.98 -19.31 35.65
CA PRO A 372 9.25 -18.10 35.92
C PRO A 372 9.08 -17.86 37.42
N ARG A 373 9.16 -16.59 37.84
CA ARG A 373 8.91 -16.18 39.23
C ARG A 373 7.43 -16.33 39.60
N TRP A 374 6.55 -16.13 38.63
CA TRP A 374 5.12 -16.42 38.75
C TRP A 374 4.63 -17.18 37.54
N THR A 375 3.88 -18.25 37.74
CA THR A 375 3.20 -18.97 36.66
C THR A 375 1.73 -18.64 36.70
N LEU A 376 1.12 -18.32 35.56
CA LEU A 376 -0.32 -18.11 35.45
C LEU A 376 -1.00 -19.39 34.94
N GLU A 377 -2.27 -19.58 35.31
CA GLU A 377 -3.07 -20.77 34.94
C GLU A 377 -3.21 -20.95 33.41
N ASN A 378 -2.97 -19.88 32.64
CA ASN A 378 -2.98 -19.88 31.18
C ASN A 378 -1.73 -20.50 30.53
N GLY A 379 -0.73 -20.95 31.31
CA GLY A 379 0.52 -21.51 30.79
C GLY A 379 1.54 -20.46 30.35
N ILE A 380 1.37 -19.20 30.77
CA ILE A 380 2.35 -18.12 30.63
C ILE A 380 2.90 -17.80 32.03
N GLY A 381 4.20 -17.58 32.15
CA GLY A 381 4.84 -17.16 33.38
C GLY A 381 5.44 -15.76 33.27
N LEU A 382 5.46 -15.00 34.36
CA LEU A 382 6.22 -13.76 34.47
C LEU A 382 7.61 -14.09 35.04
N LEU A 383 8.67 -13.80 34.28
CA LEU A 383 10.05 -13.95 34.72
C LEU A 383 10.44 -12.82 35.66
N ASP A 384 10.34 -11.60 35.16
CA ASP A 384 10.62 -10.36 35.85
C ASP A 384 9.78 -9.23 35.25
N ALA A 385 9.74 -8.14 35.99
CA ALA A 385 9.20 -6.89 35.51
C ALA A 385 9.91 -5.73 36.23
N THR A 386 10.21 -4.69 35.48
CA THR A 386 10.89 -3.49 35.95
C THR A 386 10.05 -2.26 35.64
N LEU A 387 10.17 -1.23 36.47
CA LEU A 387 9.44 0.02 36.33
C LEU A 387 10.42 1.18 36.31
N ASP A 388 10.53 1.85 35.16
CA ASP A 388 11.27 3.11 35.05
C ASP A 388 10.31 4.28 35.32
N ARG A 389 10.61 5.09 36.35
CA ARG A 389 9.83 6.27 36.73
C ARG A 389 10.50 7.60 36.32
N SER A 390 11.63 7.56 35.62
CA SER A 390 12.45 8.75 35.31
C SER A 390 11.83 9.66 34.22
N GLY A 391 10.85 9.17 33.46
CA GLY A 391 10.14 9.91 32.42
C GLY A 391 8.84 10.60 32.88
N VAL A 392 8.23 11.36 31.96
CA VAL A 392 6.92 12.03 32.16
C VAL A 392 5.80 11.03 32.47
N ALA A 393 5.91 9.81 31.93
CA ALA A 393 5.05 8.68 32.21
C ALA A 393 5.96 7.46 32.56
N PRO A 394 5.68 6.71 33.63
CA PRO A 394 6.41 5.50 33.95
C PRO A 394 6.32 4.46 32.83
N GLU A 395 7.42 3.76 32.57
CA GLU A 395 7.49 2.67 31.60
C GLU A 395 7.73 1.34 32.33
N ALA A 396 6.76 0.43 32.22
CA ALA A 396 6.89 -0.93 32.71
C ALA A 396 7.49 -1.81 31.61
N THR A 397 8.57 -2.52 31.91
CA THR A 397 9.12 -3.59 31.05
C THR A 397 8.83 -4.93 31.71
N THR A 398 8.23 -5.85 30.98
CA THR A 398 7.80 -7.16 31.50
C THR A 398 8.36 -8.27 30.63
N ARG A 399 8.79 -9.39 31.24
CA ARG A 399 9.33 -10.56 30.52
C ARG A 399 8.45 -11.77 30.75
N TRP A 400 7.67 -12.13 29.74
CA TRP A 400 6.69 -13.22 29.80
C TRP A 400 7.23 -14.47 29.13
N LEU A 401 7.33 -15.57 29.86
CA LEU A 401 7.69 -16.88 29.35
C LEU A 401 6.45 -17.68 28.94
N ALA A 402 6.41 -18.17 27.71
CA ALA A 402 5.48 -19.20 27.29
C ALA A 402 5.87 -20.57 27.88
N VAL A 403 5.39 -20.89 29.08
CA VAL A 403 5.64 -22.21 29.73
C VAL A 403 5.03 -23.33 28.90
N ARG A 404 3.86 -23.06 28.29
CA ARG A 404 3.24 -23.87 27.25
C ARG A 404 2.76 -22.95 26.14
N ARG A 405 2.65 -23.48 24.91
CA ARG A 405 2.09 -22.75 23.78
C ARG A 405 0.66 -22.25 24.09
N PRO A 406 0.41 -20.93 24.12
CA PRO A 406 -0.94 -20.40 24.31
C PRO A 406 -1.84 -20.71 23.11
N THR A 407 -3.11 -21.03 23.38
CA THR A 407 -4.11 -21.39 22.35
C THR A 407 -5.18 -20.32 22.11
N VAL A 408 -5.20 -19.28 22.95
CA VAL A 408 -6.11 -18.14 22.85
C VAL A 408 -5.33 -16.84 22.96
N GLU A 409 -5.93 -15.74 22.55
CA GLU A 409 -5.33 -14.41 22.65
C GLU A 409 -5.51 -13.83 24.05
N TYR A 410 -4.40 -13.36 24.62
CA TYR A 410 -4.36 -12.63 25.88
C TYR A 410 -3.99 -11.16 25.69
N THR A 411 -4.53 -10.34 26.57
CA THR A 411 -4.21 -8.93 26.74
C THR A 411 -3.39 -8.75 28.02
N ILE A 412 -2.27 -8.02 27.93
CA ILE A 412 -1.55 -7.56 29.12
C ILE A 412 -2.22 -6.29 29.62
N PHE A 413 -2.44 -6.20 30.93
CA PHE A 413 -2.83 -4.97 31.59
C PHE A 413 -1.71 -4.50 32.50
N VAL A 414 -1.51 -3.19 32.54
CA VAL A 414 -0.67 -2.52 33.53
C VAL A 414 -1.50 -1.41 34.16
N GLN A 415 -1.64 -1.43 35.48
CA GLN A 415 -2.46 -0.49 36.24
C GLN A 415 -1.64 0.18 37.33
N ALA A 416 -1.60 1.51 37.33
CA ALA A 416 -1.12 2.29 38.46
C ALA A 416 -2.30 2.59 39.41
N ARG A 417 -2.17 2.23 40.69
CA ARG A 417 -3.22 2.40 41.69
C ARG A 417 -2.72 3.07 42.96
N ILE A 418 -3.59 3.88 43.57
CA ILE A 418 -3.44 4.44 44.92
C ILE A 418 -4.57 3.87 45.77
N GLY A 419 -4.25 2.95 46.68
CA GLY A 419 -5.27 2.04 47.24
C GLY A 419 -5.91 1.21 46.12
N ASP A 420 -7.24 1.09 46.13
CA ASP A 420 -8.00 0.37 45.08
C ASP A 420 -8.29 1.24 43.84
N ARG A 421 -7.94 2.53 43.89
CA ARG A 421 -8.28 3.50 42.85
C ARG A 421 -7.25 3.48 41.73
N VAL A 422 -7.68 3.15 40.52
CA VAL A 422 -6.83 3.19 39.31
C VAL A 422 -6.63 4.63 38.85
N VAL A 423 -5.38 5.11 38.92
CA VAL A 423 -4.96 6.47 38.54
C VAL A 423 -4.27 6.53 37.17
N GLY A 424 -3.88 5.38 36.63
CA GLY A 424 -3.34 5.24 35.27
C GLY A 424 -3.43 3.78 34.82
N GLN A 425 -3.60 3.54 33.52
CA GLN A 425 -3.76 2.19 33.00
C GLN A 425 -3.36 2.08 31.53
N ARG A 426 -2.76 0.96 31.16
CA ARG A 426 -2.47 0.60 29.77
C ARG A 426 -2.74 -0.89 29.54
N ASP A 427 -3.76 -1.16 28.74
CA ASP A 427 -4.14 -2.51 28.32
C ASP A 427 -3.89 -2.66 26.82
N GLY A 428 -3.51 -3.86 26.40
CA GLY A 428 -3.37 -4.19 24.98
C GLY A 428 -2.71 -5.54 24.73
N PRO A 429 -2.81 -6.08 23.52
CA PRO A 429 -2.12 -7.32 23.16
C PRO A 429 -0.61 -7.17 23.41
N PRO A 430 0.10 -8.25 23.77
CA PRO A 430 1.55 -8.22 23.91
C PRO A 430 2.24 -7.70 22.65
N LEU A 431 3.35 -7.00 22.86
CA LEU A 431 4.20 -6.43 21.81
C LEU A 431 3.41 -5.51 20.86
N ASP A 432 2.45 -4.76 21.41
CA ASP A 432 1.48 -3.92 20.69
C ASP A 432 0.75 -4.65 19.54
N GLY A 433 0.53 -5.97 19.69
CA GLY A 433 -0.17 -6.79 18.69
C GLY A 433 0.68 -7.21 17.50
N SER A 434 2.00 -6.95 17.54
CA SER A 434 2.93 -7.39 16.48
C SER A 434 2.98 -8.92 16.37
N VAL A 435 2.91 -9.61 17.52
CA VAL A 435 2.91 -11.07 17.64
C VAL A 435 1.84 -11.50 18.66
N PRO A 436 0.67 -11.99 18.21
CA PRO A 436 -0.35 -12.50 19.13
C PRO A 436 0.17 -13.71 19.91
N THR A 437 -0.32 -13.90 21.14
CA THR A 437 0.11 -14.99 22.05
C THR A 437 -0.08 -16.38 21.47
N THR A 438 -1.04 -16.57 20.55
CA THR A 438 -1.26 -17.82 19.81
C THR A 438 -0.12 -18.21 18.87
N ARG A 439 0.76 -17.26 18.53
CA ARG A 439 1.98 -17.48 17.75
C ARG A 439 3.21 -17.76 18.60
N TRP A 440 3.13 -17.62 19.93
CA TRP A 440 4.25 -17.94 20.82
C TRP A 440 4.49 -19.44 20.83
N GLN A 441 5.75 -19.84 20.86
CA GLN A 441 6.19 -21.22 21.06
C GLN A 441 6.53 -21.46 22.52
N THR A 442 6.46 -22.72 22.96
CA THR A 442 6.96 -23.10 24.29
C THR A 442 8.42 -22.67 24.43
N GLY A 443 8.75 -21.97 25.51
CA GLY A 443 10.06 -21.41 25.76
C GLY A 443 10.26 -19.98 25.25
N ASP A 444 9.32 -19.39 24.51
CA ASP A 444 9.44 -17.98 24.10
C ASP A 444 9.39 -17.04 25.30
N ILE A 445 10.31 -16.09 25.34
CA ILE A 445 10.26 -14.94 26.23
C ILE A 445 9.81 -13.72 25.42
N ALA A 446 8.63 -13.21 25.70
CA ALA A 446 8.18 -11.92 25.19
C ALA A 446 8.61 -10.80 26.15
N ILE A 447 9.48 -9.92 25.68
CA ILE A 447 9.88 -8.70 26.38
C ILE A 447 8.92 -7.61 25.92
N ASP A 448 8.02 -7.13 26.79
CA ASP A 448 6.95 -6.18 26.46
C ASP A 448 7.12 -4.89 27.27
N ARG A 449 7.07 -3.74 26.59
CA ARG A 449 7.22 -2.40 27.19
C ARG A 449 5.92 -1.61 27.09
N ARG A 450 5.49 -1.01 28.21
CA ARG A 450 4.25 -0.23 28.28
C ARG A 450 4.43 1.05 29.06
N ARG A 451 4.09 2.18 28.44
CA ARG A 451 3.98 3.47 29.12
C ARG A 451 2.62 3.61 29.77
N ILE A 452 2.62 4.02 31.03
CA ILE A 452 1.42 4.20 31.85
C ILE A 452 1.14 5.70 31.91
N GLU A 453 0.11 6.14 31.20
CA GLU A 453 -0.33 7.53 31.26
C GLU A 453 -1.28 7.75 32.44
N PRO A 454 -1.17 8.88 33.19
CA PRO A 454 -2.16 9.23 34.17
C PRO A 454 -3.51 9.49 33.50
N ARG A 455 -4.58 9.13 34.19
CA ARG A 455 -5.93 9.54 33.79
C ARG A 455 -6.05 11.07 33.87
N PRO A 456 -6.96 11.70 33.11
CA PRO A 456 -7.15 13.15 33.16
C PRO A 456 -7.38 13.64 34.60
N GLY A 457 -6.52 14.56 35.06
CA GLY A 457 -6.58 15.13 36.41
C GLY A 457 -5.89 14.31 37.52
N GLU A 458 -5.30 13.16 37.20
CA GLU A 458 -4.60 12.30 38.16
C GLU A 458 -3.08 12.48 38.15
N SER A 459 -2.44 12.06 39.24
CA SER A 459 -0.99 11.92 39.36
C SER A 459 -0.61 10.47 39.65
N LEU A 460 0.51 10.02 39.09
CA LEU A 460 1.07 8.70 39.36
C LEU A 460 1.98 8.67 40.60
N ALA A 461 2.18 9.82 41.26
CA ALA A 461 3.00 9.91 42.47
C ALA A 461 2.42 9.03 43.59
N GLY A 462 3.28 8.19 44.19
CA GLY A 462 2.88 7.25 45.24
C GLY A 462 2.06 6.04 44.77
N ALA A 463 1.77 5.91 43.46
CA ALA A 463 1.04 4.77 42.94
C ALA A 463 1.89 3.48 42.96
N LYS A 464 1.23 2.36 43.30
CA LYS A 464 1.75 1.01 43.08
C LYS A 464 1.32 0.54 41.69
N VAL A 465 2.20 -0.17 40.99
CA VAL A 465 1.89 -0.66 39.64
C VAL A 465 1.60 -2.15 39.71
N TYR A 466 0.51 -2.57 39.07
CA TYR A 466 0.03 -3.94 39.01
C TYR A 466 0.04 -4.41 37.57
N VAL A 467 0.47 -5.64 37.32
CA VAL A 467 0.52 -6.24 36.01
C VAL A 467 -0.12 -7.63 36.00
N GLY A 468 -0.78 -7.98 34.91
CA GLY A 468 -1.23 -9.35 34.67
C GLY A 468 -1.73 -9.55 33.26
N MET A 469 -2.46 -10.64 33.05
CA MET A 469 -3.10 -10.96 31.77
C MET A 469 -4.58 -11.31 31.93
N TYR A 470 -5.36 -11.02 30.89
CA TYR A 470 -6.71 -11.56 30.74
C TYR A 470 -6.93 -12.05 29.32
N GLU A 471 -7.81 -13.02 29.15
CA GLU A 471 -8.20 -13.52 27.84
C GLU A 471 -8.97 -12.43 27.07
N SER A 472 -8.50 -12.07 25.88
CA SER A 472 -8.96 -10.88 25.14
C SER A 472 -10.45 -10.93 24.79
N THR A 473 -10.99 -12.14 24.53
CA THR A 473 -12.40 -12.34 24.15
C THR A 473 -13.35 -12.30 25.34
N SER A 474 -12.99 -12.97 26.44
CA SER A 474 -13.88 -13.17 27.59
C SER A 474 -13.69 -12.11 28.69
N GLY A 475 -12.56 -11.39 28.69
CA GLY A 475 -12.16 -10.50 29.77
C GLY A 475 -11.71 -11.23 31.04
N ARG A 476 -11.65 -12.56 31.02
CA ARG A 476 -11.34 -13.37 32.19
C ARG A 476 -9.87 -13.23 32.56
N ARG A 477 -9.59 -12.74 33.78
CA ARG A 477 -8.25 -12.61 34.34
C ARG A 477 -7.59 -13.98 34.51
N SER A 478 -6.28 -14.03 34.26
CA SER A 478 -5.47 -15.23 34.45
C SER A 478 -4.89 -15.23 35.85
N ARG A 479 -5.30 -16.20 36.68
CA ARG A 479 -4.82 -16.33 38.06
C ARG A 479 -3.40 -16.87 38.12
N ALA A 480 -2.61 -16.37 39.06
CA ALA A 480 -1.31 -16.93 39.41
C ALA A 480 -1.50 -18.30 40.09
N LEU A 481 -0.60 -19.24 39.82
CA LEU A 481 -0.56 -20.54 40.45
C LEU A 481 0.25 -20.46 41.75
N ASP A 482 -0.17 -21.23 42.76
CA ASP A 482 0.58 -21.44 43.99
C ASP A 482 1.74 -22.45 43.78
N VAL A 483 2.50 -22.72 44.86
CA VAL A 483 3.63 -23.68 44.84
C VAL A 483 3.18 -25.10 44.49
N GLY A 484 1.91 -25.45 44.76
CA GLY A 484 1.31 -26.74 44.41
C GLY A 484 0.74 -26.80 42.98
N GLY A 485 0.77 -25.69 42.24
CA GLY A 485 0.21 -25.59 40.90
C GLY A 485 -1.30 -25.34 40.84
N ALA A 486 -1.96 -25.05 41.97
CA ALA A 486 -3.37 -24.69 42.01
C ALA A 486 -3.56 -23.18 41.79
N PRO A 487 -4.65 -22.72 41.14
CA PRO A 487 -4.92 -21.30 41.00
C PRO A 487 -5.10 -20.60 42.36
N SER A 488 -4.27 -19.60 42.62
CA SER A 488 -4.37 -18.72 43.79
C SER A 488 -5.51 -17.71 43.62
N THR A 489 -5.78 -16.93 44.68
CA THR A 489 -6.72 -15.80 44.63
C THR A 489 -6.16 -14.58 43.90
N THR A 490 -4.87 -14.59 43.56
CA THR A 490 -4.16 -13.45 42.96
C THR A 490 -4.16 -13.59 41.44
N ASP A 491 -4.59 -12.54 40.73
CA ASP A 491 -4.61 -12.46 39.27
C ASP A 491 -3.77 -11.29 38.72
N GLU A 492 -2.96 -10.70 39.59
CA GLU A 492 -2.11 -9.56 39.31
C GLU A 492 -0.84 -9.58 40.18
N ILE A 493 0.23 -8.99 39.66
CA ILE A 493 1.55 -8.97 40.28
C ILE A 493 1.93 -7.51 40.50
N VAL A 494 2.38 -7.17 41.71
CA VAL A 494 2.83 -5.81 42.04
C VAL A 494 4.26 -5.63 41.55
N LEU A 495 4.51 -4.55 40.81
CA LEU A 495 5.85 -4.09 40.46
C LEU A 495 6.36 -3.23 41.62
N GLU A 496 7.47 -3.65 42.21
CA GLU A 496 8.17 -2.89 43.26
C GLU A 496 9.05 -1.79 42.65
#